data_AF-A0A2L2YSA4-F1
#
_entry.id   AF-A0A2L2YSA4-F1
#
_cell.length_a   1.000
_cell.length_b   1.000
_cell.length_c   1.000
_cell.angle_alpha   90.00
_cell.angle_beta   90.00
_cell.angle_gamma   90.00
#
_symmetry.space_group_name_H-M   'P 1'
#
loop_
_entity.id
_entity.type
_entity.pdbx_description
1 polymer ?
#
loop_
_entity_poly.entity_id
_entity_poly.type
_entity_poly.pdbx_seq_one_letter_code
_entity_poly.pdbx_strand_id
1 'polypeptide(L)' 'KPFIPASKRLKNVGHIAMRSTSRRCALCSIKTSVHRTKWACSTCKVPLCMQRDKVPTCFQKFHQE' A
#
# COMPACT_ATOMS: atom_id res chain seq x y z
N LYS A 1 18.58 20.25 5.22
CA LYS A 1 17.70 19.04 5.26
C LYS A 1 18.58 17.82 5.00
N PRO A 2 18.70 16.85 5.92
CA PRO A 2 19.61 15.71 5.73
C PRO A 2 19.17 14.87 4.52
N PHE A 3 20.12 14.56 3.64
CA PHE A 3 19.90 13.68 2.49
C PHE A 3 20.09 12.23 2.93
N ILE A 4 19.00 11.46 2.90
CA ILE A 4 19.01 10.04 3.23
C ILE A 4 18.83 9.27 1.91
N PRO A 5 19.81 8.43 1.50
CA PRO A 5 19.68 7.60 0.31
C PRO A 5 18.40 6.77 0.36
N ALA A 6 17.69 6.67 -0.76
CA ALA A 6 16.44 5.90 -0.84
C ALA A 6 16.62 4.45 -0.36
N SER A 7 17.78 3.85 -0.66
CA SER A 7 18.17 2.52 -0.20
C SER A 7 18.21 2.42 1.34
N LYS A 8 18.77 3.40 2.05
CA LYS A 8 18.74 3.44 3.52
C LYS A 8 17.33 3.67 4.06
N ARG A 9 16.52 4.47 3.37
CA ARG A 9 15.13 4.74 3.75
C ARG A 9 14.23 3.52 3.62
N LEU A 10 14.51 2.63 2.65
CA LEU A 10 13.74 1.42 2.38
C LEU A 10 14.20 0.22 3.21
N LYS A 11 15.45 0.22 3.73
CA LYS A 11 16.02 -0.90 4.50
C LYS A 11 15.31 -1.20 5.82
N ASN A 12 14.75 -0.18 6.48
CA ASN A 12 14.16 -0.32 7.83
C ASN A 12 12.62 -0.25 7.83
N VAL A 13 11.98 -0.25 6.66
CA VAL A 13 10.52 -0.15 6.56
C VAL A 13 9.96 -1.55 6.33
N GLY A 14 9.28 -2.10 7.35
CA GLY A 14 8.70 -3.45 7.28
C GLY A 14 7.69 -3.63 6.14
N HIS A 15 6.93 -2.59 5.80
CA HIS A 15 5.91 -2.63 4.74
C HIS A 15 5.99 -1.40 3.84
N ILE A 16 6.27 -1.61 2.56
CA ILE A 16 6.35 -0.53 1.55
C ILE A 16 5.32 -0.78 0.47
N ALA A 17 4.53 0.25 0.13
CA ALA A 17 3.67 0.18 -1.03
C ALA A 17 4.48 0.45 -2.30
N MET A 18 4.50 -0.52 -3.20
CA MET A 18 5.14 -0.42 -4.51
C MET A 18 4.10 -0.48 -5.63
N ARG A 19 4.45 0.08 -6.79
CA ARG A 19 3.64 0.00 -8.00
C ARG A 19 3.56 -1.45 -8.47
N SER A 20 2.36 -1.89 -8.84
CA SER A 20 2.08 -3.23 -9.34
C SER A 20 1.03 -3.16 -10.45
N THR A 21 0.68 -4.32 -11.01
CA THR A 21 -0.42 -4.45 -11.96
C THR A 21 -1.75 -4.07 -11.31
N SER A 22 -2.75 -3.68 -12.12
CA SER A 22 -4.06 -3.32 -11.60
C SER A 22 -4.75 -4.57 -11.02
N ARG A 23 -4.96 -4.60 -9.71
CA ARG A 23 -5.61 -5.69 -8.97
C ARG A 23 -6.73 -5.15 -8.08
N ARG A 24 -7.63 -6.02 -7.63
CA ARG A 24 -8.66 -5.66 -6.64
C ARG A 24 -8.01 -5.41 -5.29
N CYS A 25 -8.47 -4.39 -4.56
CA CYS A 25 -8.00 -4.12 -3.21
C CYS A 25 -8.42 -5.25 -2.27
N ALA A 26 -7.47 -5.85 -1.56
CA ALA A 26 -7.74 -6.95 -0.63
C ALA A 26 -8.61 -6.53 0.58
N LEU A 27 -8.62 -5.25 0.93
CA LEU A 27 -9.35 -4.76 2.11
C LEU A 27 -10.75 -4.20 1.79
N CYS A 28 -10.88 -3.40 0.72
CA CYS A 28 -12.13 -2.69 0.44
C CYS A 28 -12.88 -3.16 -0.82
N SER A 29 -12.30 -4.05 -1.63
CA SER A 29 -13.01 -4.59 -2.78
C SER A 29 -13.98 -5.68 -2.33
N ILE A 30 -15.27 -5.37 -2.32
CA ILE A 30 -16.33 -6.33 -2.06
C ILE A 30 -17.08 -6.68 -3.36
N LYS A 31 -17.94 -7.70 -3.33
CA LYS A 31 -18.66 -8.19 -4.52
C LYS A 31 -19.52 -7.09 -5.17
N THR A 32 -20.08 -6.19 -4.36
CA THR A 32 -20.98 -5.11 -4.77
C THR A 32 -20.26 -3.82 -5.18
N SER A 33 -19.05 -3.57 -4.65
CA SER A 33 -18.21 -2.42 -5.01
C SER A 33 -16.77 -2.85 -5.26
N VAL A 34 -16.46 -3.08 -6.54
CA VAL A 34 -15.13 -3.50 -6.96
C VAL A 34 -14.18 -2.32 -6.97
N HIS A 35 -13.30 -2.24 -5.99
CA HIS A 35 -12.23 -1.25 -5.92
C HIS A 35 -10.92 -1.82 -6.44
N ARG A 36 -10.34 -1.20 -7.48
CA ARG A 36 -9.04 -1.57 -8.03
C ARG A 36 -7.94 -0.64 -7.54
N THR A 37 -6.76 -1.19 -7.34
CA THR A 37 -5.53 -0.49 -6.99
C THR A 37 -4.40 -0.90 -7.93
N LYS A 38 -3.43 -0.01 -8.11
CA LYS A 38 -2.16 -0.27 -8.81
C LYS A 38 -0.98 -0.28 -7.81
N TRP A 39 -1.29 -0.45 -6.52
CA TRP A 39 -0.34 -0.49 -5.41
C TRP A 39 -0.46 -1.83 -4.69
N ALA A 40 0.69 -2.38 -4.32
CA ALA A 40 0.77 -3.59 -3.50
C ALA A 40 1.90 -3.46 -2.48
N CYS A 41 1.74 -4.10 -1.33
CA CYS A 41 2.82 -4.21 -0.35
C CYS A 41 3.98 -5.02 -0.93
N SER A 42 5.21 -4.51 -0.89
CA SER A 42 6.40 -5.21 -1.36
C SER A 42 6.69 -6.45 -0.54
N THR A 43 6.37 -6.39 0.76
CA THR A 43 6.62 -7.43 1.76
C THR A 43 5.50 -8.46 1.75
N CYS A 44 4.25 -8.03 1.96
CA CYS A 44 3.10 -8.93 2.05
C CYS A 44 2.51 -9.33 0.68
N LYS A 45 2.95 -8.71 -0.42
CA LYS A 45 2.43 -8.91 -1.79
C LYS A 45 0.92 -8.69 -1.96
N VAL A 46 0.27 -8.03 -0.99
CA VAL A 46 -1.17 -7.75 -1.04
C VAL A 46 -1.48 -6.43 -1.78
N PRO A 47 -2.43 -6.43 -2.72
CA PRO A 47 -2.89 -5.21 -3.38
C PRO A 47 -3.78 -4.39 -2.44
N LEU A 48 -3.35 -3.18 -2.07
CA LEU A 48 -4.09 -2.29 -1.16
C LEU A 48 -4.23 -0.89 -1.76
N CYS A 49 -5.34 -0.21 -1.47
CA CYS A 49 -5.57 1.16 -1.92
C CYS A 49 -4.67 2.15 -1.16
N MET A 50 -4.08 3.08 -1.91
CA MET A 50 -3.39 4.27 -1.40
C MET A 50 -4.09 5.55 -1.88
N GLN A 51 -5.43 5.60 -1.80
CA GLN A 51 -6.15 6.82 -2.15
C GLN A 51 -5.77 7.93 -1.17
N ARG A 52 -5.29 9.07 -1.68
CA ARG A 52 -4.78 10.18 -0.86
C ARG A 52 -5.87 10.86 -0.04
N ASP A 53 -7.11 10.85 -0.54
CA ASP A 53 -8.24 11.55 0.05
C ASP A 53 -8.95 10.76 1.17
N LYS A 54 -8.53 9.51 1.44
CA LYS A 54 -9.09 8.66 2.51
C LYS A 54 -7.98 8.22 3.46
N VAL A 55 -7.88 8.87 4.61
CA VAL A 55 -6.97 8.51 5.71
C VAL A 55 -7.80 7.93 6.88
N PRO A 56 -7.42 6.80 7.48
CA PRO A 56 -6.30 5.94 7.11
C PRO A 56 -6.59 5.16 5.81
N THR A 57 -5.57 5.09 4.95
CA THR A 57 -5.64 4.33 3.69
C THR A 57 -5.85 2.85 3.97
N CYS A 58 -6.34 2.08 2.99
CA CYS A 58 -6.41 0.62 3.14
C CYS A 58 -5.04 0.01 3.39
N PHE A 59 -3.97 0.61 2.86
CA PHE A 59 -2.61 0.21 3.18
C PHE A 59 -2.28 0.40 4.66
N GLN A 60 -2.59 1.55 5.25
CA GLN A 60 -2.36 1.82 6.66
C GLN A 60 -3.22 0.92 7.55
N LYS A 61 -4.52 0.80 7.25
CA LYS A 61 -5.45 -0.04 8.02
C LYS A 61 -5.01 -1.51 8.09
N PHE A 62 -4.45 -2.03 7.00
CA PHE A 62 -4.00 -3.42 6.94
C PHE A 62 -2.71 -3.69 7.73
N HIS A 63 -1.87 -2.68 7.94
CA HIS A 63 -0.59 -2.83 8.65
C HIS A 63 -0.58 -2.03 9.97
N GLN A 64 -1.76 -1.82 10.57
CA GLN A 64 -1.95 -1.03 11.79
C GLN A 64 -1.97 -1.90 13.07
N GLU A 65 -1.33 -3.08 13.03
CA GLU A 65 -1.16 -4.00 14.16
C GLU A 65 0.28 -4.00 14.67
#